data_AF-A0A8T5I830-F1
#
_entry.id   AF-A0A8T5I830-F1
#
_cell.length_a   1.000
_cell.length_b   1.000
_cell.length_c   1.000
_cell.angle_alpha   90.00
_cell.angle_beta   90.00
_cell.angle_gamma   90.00
#
_symmetry.space_group_name_H-M   'P 1'
#
loop_
_entity.id
_entity.type
_entity.pdbx_description
1 polymer ?
#
loop_
_entity_poly.entity_id
_entity_poly.type
_entity_poly.pdbx_seq_one_letter_code
_entity_poly.pdbx_strand_id
1 'polypeptide(L)'
;MSEKTYDLYDLEDKYQQSLDDCKKFLISKGRVVKGTKISKSRIDYMVSINATCPLCGAIFNGKNSNTEHILPLGLGGKNVANNKIQLCVACNSAKNNLIQSYLGQPPYWKYYDDKWSTIKKFILWSEFVSDEGIRFSDSVPSMHQRFLDARFGGIEDSINVRGYGRLSSWKVGDGPNINFDQRKTKKVLRDTKDKTKSSFFSMIESGIGILGDKIFSDKKKKIRPKTRVQNTQVKEIINPHVKEKELELESLEEVIIKLVGKDEITLQKLGIKISKYENKRSGGKGTREFFATYGHKGTMKNILEKELGDKIDISGDHPNLQIKINSL
;
A
#
# COMPACT_ATOMS: atom_id res chain seq x y z
N MET A 1 -23.56 13.26 -5.98
CA MET A 1 -22.83 12.67 -4.83
C MET A 1 -21.48 13.37 -4.79
N SER A 2 -21.11 13.99 -3.67
CA SER A 2 -19.78 14.61 -3.54
C SER A 2 -18.70 13.54 -3.60
N GLU A 3 -17.67 13.80 -4.38
CA GLU A 3 -16.56 12.89 -4.59
C GLU A 3 -15.78 12.74 -3.28
N LYS A 4 -15.64 11.51 -2.78
CA LYS A 4 -14.91 11.26 -1.53
C LYS A 4 -13.41 11.33 -1.80
N THR A 5 -12.81 12.49 -1.52
CA THR A 5 -11.35 12.66 -1.59
C THR A 5 -10.70 12.07 -0.35
N TYR A 6 -9.75 11.15 -0.56
CA TYR A 6 -8.93 10.54 0.48
C TYR A 6 -7.54 11.18 0.45
N ASP A 7 -7.08 11.71 1.57
CA ASP A 7 -5.66 12.04 1.74
C ASP A 7 -4.92 10.91 2.45
N LEU A 8 -3.59 11.06 2.58
CA LEU A 8 -2.74 10.06 3.23
C LEU A 8 -3.17 9.76 4.67
N TYR A 9 -3.67 10.76 5.41
CA TYR A 9 -4.11 10.54 6.78
C TYR A 9 -5.40 9.71 6.82
N ASP A 10 -6.35 10.00 5.94
CA ASP A 10 -7.58 9.21 5.80
C ASP A 10 -7.26 7.74 5.44
N LEU A 11 -6.24 7.50 4.62
CA LEU A 11 -5.78 6.14 4.28
C LEU A 11 -5.06 5.45 5.44
N GLU A 12 -4.18 6.16 6.17
CA GLU A 12 -3.52 5.64 7.37
C GLU A 12 -4.55 5.22 8.43
N ASP A 13 -5.60 6.02 8.62
CA ASP A 13 -6.70 5.68 9.51
C ASP A 13 -7.45 4.42 9.06
N LYS A 14 -7.82 4.36 7.76
CA LYS A 14 -8.57 3.23 7.19
C LYS A 14 -7.78 1.91 7.25
N TYR A 15 -6.46 1.96 7.03
CA TYR A 15 -5.61 0.78 6.87
C TYR A 15 -4.60 0.57 8.01
N GLN A 16 -4.86 1.19 9.17
CA GLN A 16 -3.99 1.13 10.36
C GLN A 16 -3.61 -0.32 10.74
N GLN A 17 -4.57 -1.25 10.72
CA GLN A 17 -4.32 -2.63 11.09
C GLN A 17 -3.27 -3.31 10.21
N SER A 18 -3.22 -2.99 8.91
CA SER A 18 -2.21 -3.52 7.98
C SER A 18 -0.84 -2.90 8.24
N LEU A 19 -0.79 -1.62 8.61
CA LEU A 19 0.46 -0.96 9.01
C LEU A 19 1.02 -1.58 10.31
N ASP A 20 0.15 -1.82 11.28
CA ASP A 20 0.53 -2.42 12.57
C ASP A 20 1.00 -3.87 12.41
N ASP A 21 0.26 -4.68 11.64
CA ASP A 21 0.65 -6.06 11.31
C ASP A 21 2.04 -6.08 10.63
N CYS A 22 2.29 -5.16 9.70
CA CYS A 22 3.59 -5.03 9.04
C CYS A 22 4.70 -4.64 10.01
N LYS A 23 4.49 -3.61 10.82
CA LYS A 23 5.49 -3.12 11.77
C LYS A 23 5.84 -4.21 12.79
N LYS A 24 4.84 -4.88 13.34
CA LYS A 24 5.02 -6.03 14.23
C LYS A 24 5.81 -7.15 13.58
N PHE A 25 5.50 -7.50 12.32
CA PHE A 25 6.20 -8.55 11.58
C PHE A 25 7.68 -8.21 11.34
N LEU A 26 7.98 -6.97 10.96
CA LEU A 26 9.35 -6.53 10.68
C LEU A 26 10.20 -6.48 11.96
N ILE A 27 9.68 -5.90 13.04
CA ILE A 27 10.35 -5.84 14.35
C ILE A 27 10.64 -7.25 14.88
N SER A 28 9.67 -8.16 14.80
CA SER A 28 9.81 -9.54 15.27
C SER A 28 10.62 -10.44 14.33
N LYS A 29 11.11 -9.92 13.19
CA LYS A 29 11.78 -10.70 12.14
C LYS A 29 10.97 -11.93 11.73
N GLY A 30 9.67 -11.72 11.53
CA GLY A 30 8.69 -12.76 11.29
C GLY A 30 9.07 -13.69 10.12
N ARG A 31 8.64 -14.95 10.22
CA ARG A 31 8.83 -15.94 9.16
C ARG A 31 7.63 -15.95 8.23
N VAL A 32 7.91 -15.96 6.93
CA VAL A 32 6.89 -16.01 5.88
C VAL A 32 6.21 -17.37 5.90
N VAL A 33 4.88 -17.36 5.98
CA VAL A 33 4.05 -18.57 5.88
C VAL A 33 3.81 -18.88 4.40
N LYS A 34 3.63 -20.16 4.04
CA LYS A 34 3.29 -20.54 2.67
C LYS A 34 1.88 -20.04 2.29
N GLY A 35 1.79 -19.31 1.17
CA GLY A 35 0.52 -18.87 0.59
C GLY A 35 -0.30 -20.02 0.00
N THR A 36 -1.62 -19.84 -0.06
CA THR A 36 -2.54 -20.78 -0.74
C THR A 36 -3.36 -20.09 -1.82
N LYS A 37 -3.60 -20.82 -2.91
CA LYS A 37 -4.45 -20.35 -4.02
C LYS A 37 -5.92 -20.34 -3.61
N ILE A 38 -6.74 -19.55 -4.31
CA ILE A 38 -8.19 -19.65 -4.23
C ILE A 38 -8.69 -20.97 -4.83
N SER A 39 -9.94 -21.33 -4.55
CA SER A 39 -10.54 -22.56 -5.08
C SER A 39 -10.67 -22.53 -6.59
N LYS A 40 -10.57 -23.71 -7.22
CA LYS A 40 -10.81 -23.87 -8.66
C LYS A 40 -12.21 -23.40 -9.06
N SER A 41 -13.23 -23.68 -8.25
CA SER A 41 -14.60 -23.21 -8.49
C SER A 41 -14.72 -21.69 -8.62
N ARG A 42 -13.98 -20.93 -7.83
CA ARG A 42 -13.95 -19.46 -7.92
C ARG A 42 -13.22 -18.98 -9.18
N ILE A 43 -12.13 -19.66 -9.56
CA ILE A 43 -11.40 -19.34 -10.80
C ILE A 43 -12.31 -19.61 -12.01
N ASP A 44 -12.91 -20.80 -12.08
CA ASP A 44 -13.75 -21.20 -13.19
C ASP A 44 -14.99 -20.29 -13.33
N TYR A 45 -15.58 -19.86 -12.20
CA TYR A 45 -16.66 -18.88 -12.19
C TYR A 45 -16.25 -17.50 -12.72
N MET A 46 -15.09 -16.96 -12.29
CA MET A 46 -14.59 -15.68 -12.82
C MET A 46 -14.36 -15.74 -14.33
N VAL A 47 -13.88 -16.87 -14.86
CA VAL A 47 -13.70 -17.07 -16.30
C VAL A 47 -15.05 -17.12 -17.01
N SER A 48 -16.04 -17.85 -16.49
CA SER A 48 -17.33 -18.03 -17.16
C SER A 48 -18.12 -16.73 -17.34
N ILE A 49 -17.93 -15.74 -16.47
CA ILE A 49 -18.61 -14.46 -16.55
C ILE A 49 -17.78 -13.34 -17.23
N ASN A 50 -16.61 -13.68 -17.76
CA ASN A 50 -15.62 -12.72 -18.29
C ASN A 50 -15.24 -11.64 -17.26
N ALA A 51 -14.97 -12.06 -16.02
CA ALA A 51 -14.43 -11.16 -15.00
C ALA A 51 -13.02 -10.69 -15.39
N THR A 52 -12.64 -9.52 -14.89
CA THR A 52 -11.38 -8.88 -15.27
C THR A 52 -10.45 -8.66 -14.08
N CYS A 53 -9.16 -8.55 -14.35
CA CYS A 53 -8.18 -8.08 -13.38
C CYS A 53 -8.60 -6.72 -12.80
N PRO A 54 -8.67 -6.56 -11.48
CA PRO A 54 -9.14 -5.32 -10.85
C PRO A 54 -8.20 -4.13 -11.07
N LEU A 55 -6.94 -4.39 -11.40
CA LEU A 55 -5.94 -3.34 -11.64
C LEU A 55 -5.79 -2.95 -13.12
N CYS A 56 -6.21 -3.78 -14.08
CA CYS A 56 -5.93 -3.49 -15.49
C CYS A 56 -7.04 -3.88 -16.47
N GLY A 57 -8.14 -4.45 -15.99
CA GLY A 57 -9.27 -4.87 -16.83
C GLY A 57 -8.98 -6.04 -17.77
N ALA A 58 -7.80 -6.65 -17.73
CA ALA A 58 -7.51 -7.84 -18.52
C ALA A 58 -8.49 -8.98 -18.13
N ILE A 59 -9.22 -9.51 -19.11
CA ILE A 59 -10.17 -10.61 -18.91
C ILE A 59 -9.43 -11.86 -18.44
N PHE A 60 -9.95 -12.54 -17.43
CA PHE A 60 -9.39 -13.79 -16.95
C PHE A 60 -9.70 -14.95 -17.90
N ASN A 61 -8.69 -15.75 -18.23
CA ASN A 61 -8.82 -16.95 -19.07
C ASN A 61 -8.41 -18.25 -18.35
N GLY A 62 -8.30 -18.19 -17.02
CA GLY A 62 -7.92 -19.31 -16.16
C GLY A 62 -6.42 -19.58 -16.06
N LYS A 63 -5.61 -19.14 -17.03
CA LYS A 63 -4.13 -19.31 -17.02
C LYS A 63 -3.37 -18.01 -16.75
N ASN A 64 -4.00 -16.88 -17.03
CA ASN A 64 -3.38 -15.55 -16.96
C ASN A 64 -3.51 -14.85 -15.60
N SER A 65 -3.85 -15.56 -14.52
CA SER A 65 -4.07 -14.95 -13.21
C SER A 65 -3.53 -15.78 -12.04
N ASN A 66 -3.20 -15.08 -10.95
CA ASN A 66 -2.72 -15.64 -9.70
C ASN A 66 -3.52 -15.09 -8.52
N THR A 67 -3.63 -15.90 -7.47
CA THR A 67 -4.05 -15.42 -6.16
C THR A 67 -2.91 -14.63 -5.55
N GLU A 68 -3.16 -13.37 -5.25
CA GLU A 68 -2.19 -12.46 -4.67
C GLU A 68 -2.60 -12.03 -3.26
N HIS A 69 -1.63 -11.72 -2.41
CA HIS A 69 -1.88 -11.15 -1.10
C HIS A 69 -1.89 -9.62 -1.18
N ILE A 70 -2.88 -8.99 -0.55
CA ILE A 70 -3.03 -7.52 -0.61
C ILE A 70 -1.88 -6.87 0.16
N LEU A 71 -1.74 -7.19 1.45
CA LEU A 71 -0.50 -7.04 2.20
C LEU A 71 0.38 -8.27 1.94
N PRO A 72 1.58 -8.12 1.35
CA PRO A 72 2.47 -9.26 1.09
C PRO A 72 2.83 -10.02 2.36
N LEU A 73 2.96 -11.36 2.25
CA LEU A 73 3.34 -12.20 3.39
C LEU A 73 4.73 -11.85 3.96
N GLY A 74 5.64 -11.35 3.11
CA GLY A 74 6.95 -10.83 3.52
C GLY A 74 6.92 -9.52 4.33
N LEU A 75 5.75 -8.89 4.40
CA LEU A 75 5.46 -7.66 5.15
C LEU A 75 4.36 -7.90 6.20
N GLY A 76 4.22 -9.13 6.71
CA GLY A 76 3.24 -9.43 7.77
C GLY A 76 1.83 -9.75 7.31
N GLY A 77 1.61 -9.83 5.99
CA GLY A 77 0.35 -10.31 5.44
C GLY A 77 -0.04 -11.70 5.96
N LYS A 78 -1.33 -11.91 6.20
CA LYS A 78 -1.88 -13.19 6.65
C LYS A 78 -2.43 -13.98 5.46
N ASN A 79 -2.35 -15.32 5.51
CA ASN A 79 -2.89 -16.18 4.45
C ASN A 79 -4.40 -16.42 4.61
N VAL A 80 -5.20 -15.35 4.64
CA VAL A 80 -6.65 -15.37 4.89
C VAL A 80 -7.42 -14.75 3.72
N ALA A 81 -8.72 -15.05 3.59
CA ALA A 81 -9.54 -14.53 2.49
C ALA A 81 -9.55 -12.99 2.43
N ASN A 82 -9.56 -12.31 3.58
CA ASN A 82 -9.55 -10.84 3.61
C ASN A 82 -8.26 -10.20 3.08
N ASN A 83 -7.17 -10.97 3.00
CA ASN A 83 -5.90 -10.51 2.47
C ASN A 83 -5.60 -11.13 1.11
N LYS A 84 -6.61 -11.64 0.39
CA LYS A 84 -6.43 -12.27 -0.92
C LYS A 84 -7.26 -11.58 -1.98
N ILE A 85 -6.69 -11.49 -3.17
CA ILE A 85 -7.35 -10.96 -4.37
C ILE A 85 -6.86 -11.75 -5.59
N GLN A 86 -7.64 -11.81 -6.66
CA GLN A 86 -7.19 -12.39 -7.92
C GLN A 86 -6.66 -11.28 -8.83
N LEU A 87 -5.41 -11.39 -9.28
CA LEU A 87 -4.79 -10.45 -10.22
C LEU A 87 -4.31 -11.18 -11.46
N CYS A 88 -4.24 -10.50 -12.60
CA CYS A 88 -3.52 -11.05 -13.74
C CYS A 88 -2.02 -11.19 -13.42
N VAL A 89 -1.35 -12.15 -14.06
CA VAL A 89 0.09 -12.42 -13.83
C VAL A 89 0.93 -11.17 -14.03
N ALA A 90 0.63 -10.35 -15.04
CA ALA A 90 1.37 -9.12 -15.34
C ALA A 90 1.24 -8.07 -14.22
N CYS A 91 0.02 -7.82 -13.70
CA CYS A 91 -0.18 -6.88 -12.59
C CYS A 91 0.45 -7.38 -11.29
N ASN A 92 0.36 -8.69 -11.03
CA ASN A 92 1.03 -9.28 -9.88
C ASN A 92 2.56 -9.07 -9.98
N SER A 93 3.15 -9.40 -11.13
CA SER A 93 4.58 -9.18 -11.36
C SER A 93 4.98 -7.72 -11.19
N ALA A 94 4.21 -6.78 -11.75
CA ALA A 94 4.48 -5.35 -11.62
C ALA A 94 4.41 -4.87 -10.16
N LYS A 95 3.42 -5.34 -9.39
CA LYS A 95 3.29 -5.05 -7.95
C LYS A 95 4.50 -5.57 -7.15
N ASN A 96 4.97 -6.79 -7.45
CA ASN A 96 6.14 -7.35 -6.79
C ASN A 96 7.43 -6.61 -7.15
N ASN A 97 7.60 -6.26 -8.43
CA ASN A 97 8.74 -5.47 -8.90
C ASN A 97 8.76 -4.08 -8.26
N LEU A 98 7.59 -3.45 -8.09
CA LEU A 98 7.46 -2.15 -7.42
C LEU A 98 8.08 -2.21 -6.02
N ILE A 99 7.64 -3.13 -5.16
CA ILE A 99 8.16 -3.17 -3.79
C ILE A 99 9.62 -3.60 -3.71
N GLN A 100 10.06 -4.54 -4.57
CA GLN A 100 11.45 -4.98 -4.60
C GLN A 100 12.40 -3.89 -5.12
N SER A 101 11.94 -3.00 -5.99
CA SER A 101 12.75 -1.85 -6.44
C SER A 101 13.09 -0.88 -5.31
N TYR A 102 12.27 -0.85 -4.25
CA TYR A 102 12.48 0.03 -3.09
C TYR A 102 13.17 -0.65 -1.92
N LEU A 103 12.86 -1.93 -1.66
CA LEU A 103 13.31 -2.65 -0.47
C LEU A 103 14.37 -3.72 -0.76
N GLY A 104 14.67 -3.98 -2.03
CA GLY A 104 15.47 -5.12 -2.45
C GLY A 104 14.69 -6.43 -2.34
N GLN A 105 15.42 -7.54 -2.18
CA GLN A 105 14.81 -8.86 -2.00
C GLN A 105 14.48 -9.13 -0.52
N PRO A 106 13.43 -9.90 -0.22
CA PRO A 106 13.13 -10.30 1.15
C PRO A 106 14.28 -11.12 1.77
N PRO A 107 14.42 -11.13 3.10
CA PRO A 107 13.49 -10.56 4.08
C PRO A 107 13.71 -9.06 4.34
N TYR A 108 12.62 -8.31 4.44
CA TYR A 108 12.63 -6.83 4.45
C TYR A 108 12.97 -6.19 5.81
N TRP A 109 13.12 -6.98 6.88
CA TRP A 109 13.41 -6.47 8.23
C TRP A 109 14.79 -5.81 8.37
N LYS A 110 15.71 -5.98 7.41
CA LYS A 110 17.09 -5.48 7.53
C LYS A 110 17.21 -3.96 7.45
N TYR A 111 16.35 -3.31 6.68
CA TYR A 111 16.45 -1.87 6.36
C TYR A 111 15.10 -1.17 6.52
N TYR A 112 14.19 -1.76 7.30
CA TYR A 112 12.80 -1.31 7.30
C TYR A 112 12.62 0.06 7.97
N ASP A 113 13.43 0.39 8.98
CA ASP A 113 13.36 1.68 9.67
C ASP A 113 13.65 2.83 8.67
N ASP A 114 14.77 2.76 7.94
CA ASP A 114 15.15 3.74 6.91
C ASP A 114 14.14 3.82 5.75
N LYS A 115 13.43 2.72 5.49
CA LYS A 115 12.48 2.60 4.38
C LYS A 115 11.02 2.70 4.82
N TRP A 116 10.73 3.00 6.09
CA TRP A 116 9.38 2.91 6.64
C TRP A 116 8.36 3.78 5.90
N SER A 117 8.74 5.02 5.56
CA SER A 117 7.89 5.93 4.78
C SER A 117 7.48 5.33 3.43
N THR A 118 8.39 4.60 2.78
CA THR A 118 8.14 3.93 1.50
C THR A 118 7.29 2.68 1.68
N ILE A 119 7.58 1.87 2.70
CA ILE A 119 6.78 0.68 3.07
C ILE A 119 5.34 1.08 3.32
N LYS A 120 5.14 2.12 4.14
CA LYS A 120 3.83 2.67 4.48
C LYS A 120 3.07 3.07 3.21
N LYS A 121 3.68 3.88 2.34
CA LYS A 121 3.05 4.30 1.06
C LYS A 121 2.67 3.11 0.18
N PHE A 122 3.52 2.09 0.09
CA PHE A 122 3.20 0.87 -0.65
C PHE A 122 2.01 0.12 -0.05
N ILE A 123 1.96 -0.06 1.27
CA ILE A 123 0.84 -0.75 1.94
C ILE A 123 -0.45 0.00 1.71
N LEU A 124 -0.47 1.32 1.95
CA LEU A 124 -1.64 2.17 1.74
C LEU A 124 -2.12 2.09 0.29
N TRP A 125 -1.20 2.22 -0.68
CA TRP A 125 -1.51 2.07 -2.09
C TRP A 125 -2.11 0.69 -2.40
N SER A 126 -1.46 -0.38 -1.95
CA SER A 126 -1.86 -1.77 -2.24
C SER A 126 -3.22 -2.13 -1.66
N GLU A 127 -3.50 -1.75 -0.41
CA GLU A 127 -4.80 -1.94 0.22
C GLU A 127 -5.88 -1.14 -0.52
N PHE A 128 -5.59 0.12 -0.80
CA PHE A 128 -6.54 1.04 -1.42
C PHE A 128 -6.93 0.63 -2.85
N VAL A 129 -5.96 0.33 -3.72
CA VAL A 129 -6.26 -0.11 -5.09
C VAL A 129 -6.95 -1.48 -5.15
N SER A 130 -6.83 -2.29 -4.10
CA SER A 130 -7.51 -3.59 -4.00
C SER A 130 -8.97 -3.45 -3.58
N ASP A 131 -9.30 -2.39 -2.83
CA ASP A 131 -10.67 -2.09 -2.38
C ASP A 131 -11.43 -1.21 -3.36
N GLU A 132 -10.78 -0.15 -3.84
CA GLU A 132 -11.42 0.92 -4.62
C GLU A 132 -11.05 0.86 -6.12
N GLY A 133 -10.08 0.03 -6.51
CA GLY A 133 -9.58 -0.05 -7.89
C GLY A 133 -8.48 0.96 -8.23
N ILE A 134 -7.94 0.89 -9.45
CA ILE A 134 -6.74 1.65 -9.86
C ILE A 134 -6.97 3.17 -9.93
N ARG A 135 -8.22 3.64 -10.04
CA ARG A 135 -8.55 5.05 -10.39
C ARG A 135 -8.53 6.07 -9.24
N PHE A 136 -8.00 5.71 -8.07
CA PHE A 136 -7.83 6.65 -6.96
C PHE A 136 -6.34 6.95 -6.71
N SER A 137 -5.60 7.20 -7.79
CA SER A 137 -4.15 7.44 -7.81
C SER A 137 -3.69 8.62 -6.95
N ASP A 138 -4.57 9.59 -6.70
CA ASP A 138 -4.19 10.90 -6.16
C ASP A 138 -3.77 10.85 -4.68
N SER A 139 -4.25 9.85 -3.95
CA SER A 139 -3.91 9.68 -2.53
C SER A 139 -2.49 9.14 -2.31
N VAL A 140 -1.93 8.39 -3.28
CA VAL A 140 -0.52 7.90 -3.24
C VAL A 140 0.15 7.99 -4.63
N PRO A 141 0.33 9.19 -5.21
CA PRO A 141 0.66 9.35 -6.64
C PRO A 141 1.99 8.70 -7.03
N SER A 142 3.01 8.85 -6.18
CA SER A 142 4.35 8.31 -6.45
C SER A 142 4.41 6.78 -6.57
N MET A 143 3.58 6.05 -5.81
CA MET A 143 3.50 4.59 -5.91
C MET A 143 2.70 4.18 -7.13
N HIS A 144 1.59 4.88 -7.35
CA HIS A 144 0.72 4.63 -8.48
C HIS A 144 1.45 4.82 -9.82
N GLN A 145 2.13 5.96 -10.01
CA GLN A 145 2.86 6.24 -11.25
C GLN A 145 3.90 5.17 -11.55
N ARG A 146 4.69 4.74 -10.55
CA ARG A 146 5.68 3.68 -10.76
C ARG A 146 5.06 2.34 -11.10
N PHE A 147 3.88 2.03 -10.55
CA PHE A 147 3.14 0.86 -10.99
C PHE A 147 2.72 0.99 -12.46
N LEU A 148 2.22 2.16 -12.87
CA LEU A 148 1.86 2.41 -14.27
C LEU A 148 3.07 2.32 -15.19
N ASP A 149 4.23 2.83 -14.79
CA ASP A 149 5.47 2.73 -15.56
C ASP A 149 5.88 1.27 -15.73
N ALA A 150 5.87 0.50 -14.63
CA ALA A 150 6.23 -0.91 -14.64
C ALA A 150 5.24 -1.79 -15.43
N ARG A 151 3.96 -1.42 -15.44
CA ARG A 151 2.89 -2.25 -16.01
C ARG A 151 2.50 -1.85 -17.43
N PHE A 152 2.46 -0.55 -17.72
CA PHE A 152 1.88 0.02 -18.94
C PHE A 152 2.85 0.98 -19.67
N GLY A 153 4.09 1.13 -19.21
CA GLY A 153 5.01 2.12 -19.78
C GLY A 153 4.55 3.55 -19.57
N GLY A 154 3.79 3.80 -18.49
CA GLY A 154 3.34 5.13 -18.07
C GLY A 154 2.04 5.63 -18.71
N ILE A 155 1.33 4.79 -19.48
CA ILE A 155 0.04 5.13 -20.11
C ILE A 155 -1.11 4.48 -19.33
N GLU A 156 -2.07 5.28 -18.89
CA GLU A 156 -3.31 4.79 -18.31
C GLU A 156 -4.36 4.62 -19.42
N ASP A 157 -4.74 3.38 -19.71
CA ASP A 157 -5.85 3.12 -20.64
C ASP A 157 -7.20 3.34 -19.96
N SER A 158 -8.23 3.67 -20.74
CA SER A 158 -9.61 3.68 -20.26
C SER A 158 -10.06 2.24 -19.98
N ILE A 159 -9.75 1.75 -18.78
CA ILE A 159 -10.00 0.36 -18.41
C ILE A 159 -11.45 0.23 -17.97
N ASN A 160 -12.21 -0.67 -18.62
CA ASN A 160 -13.48 -1.17 -18.12
C ASN A 160 -13.21 -2.36 -17.20
N VAL A 161 -13.48 -2.22 -15.91
CA VAL A 161 -13.22 -3.26 -14.89
C VAL A 161 -14.52 -3.91 -14.47
N ARG A 162 -14.60 -5.22 -14.69
CA ARG A 162 -15.58 -6.15 -14.12
C ARG A 162 -14.87 -7.07 -13.12
N GLY A 163 -14.21 -6.45 -12.14
CA GLY A 163 -13.32 -7.11 -11.19
C GLY A 163 -13.96 -7.41 -9.84
N TYR A 164 -13.36 -8.35 -9.12
CA TYR A 164 -13.68 -8.64 -7.73
C TYR A 164 -12.60 -8.10 -6.80
N GLY A 165 -13.02 -7.56 -5.66
CA GLY A 165 -12.14 -7.11 -4.60
C GLY A 165 -11.61 -8.28 -3.77
N ARG A 166 -11.50 -8.05 -2.45
CA ARG A 166 -11.05 -9.05 -1.48
C ARG A 166 -11.84 -10.34 -1.62
N LEU A 167 -11.17 -11.48 -1.46
CA LEU A 167 -11.82 -12.80 -1.54
C LEU A 167 -12.90 -13.01 -0.47
N SER A 168 -12.85 -12.26 0.64
CA SER A 168 -13.88 -12.22 1.69
C SER A 168 -15.16 -11.52 1.28
N SER A 169 -15.14 -10.66 0.26
CA SER A 169 -16.28 -9.80 -0.09
C SER A 169 -17.24 -10.40 -1.13
N TRP A 170 -16.99 -11.63 -1.59
CA TRP A 170 -17.80 -12.27 -2.63
C TRP A 170 -17.72 -13.80 -2.58
N LYS A 171 -18.72 -14.45 -3.15
CA LYS A 171 -18.81 -15.91 -3.37
C LYS A 171 -19.21 -16.22 -4.80
N VAL A 172 -19.07 -17.50 -5.19
CA VAL A 172 -19.53 -17.97 -6.50
C VAL A 172 -21.03 -17.67 -6.63
N GLY A 173 -21.41 -17.03 -7.72
CA GLY A 173 -22.77 -16.55 -7.98
C GLY A 173 -22.94 -15.03 -7.84
N ASP A 174 -22.06 -14.35 -7.10
CA ASP A 174 -22.10 -12.89 -6.96
C ASP A 174 -21.57 -12.19 -8.22
N GLY A 175 -22.09 -11.00 -8.55
CA GLY A 175 -21.52 -10.15 -9.59
C GLY A 175 -20.20 -9.47 -9.18
N PRO A 176 -19.43 -8.92 -10.14
CA PRO A 176 -18.26 -8.09 -9.85
C PRO A 176 -18.60 -6.96 -8.89
N ASN A 177 -17.73 -6.71 -7.91
CA ASN A 177 -18.04 -5.87 -6.76
C ASN A 177 -17.02 -4.76 -6.49
N ILE A 178 -16.04 -4.56 -7.37
CA ILE A 178 -15.21 -3.35 -7.33
C ILE A 178 -15.97 -2.22 -8.03
N ASN A 179 -16.07 -1.09 -7.33
CA ASN A 179 -16.73 0.10 -7.81
C ASN A 179 -15.73 0.95 -8.62
N PHE A 180 -15.63 0.71 -9.94
CA PHE A 180 -14.97 1.67 -10.81
C PHE A 180 -15.98 2.76 -11.16
N ASP A 181 -15.83 3.92 -10.51
CA ASP A 181 -16.51 5.12 -10.96
C ASP A 181 -16.09 5.38 -12.43
N GLN A 182 -17.08 5.40 -13.33
CA GLN A 182 -16.90 5.50 -14.78
C GLN A 182 -16.49 6.91 -15.20
N ARG A 183 -15.48 7.50 -14.55
CA ARG A 183 -14.95 8.80 -14.95
C ARG A 183 -14.40 8.68 -16.36
N LYS A 184 -14.88 9.55 -17.24
CA LYS A 184 -14.33 9.75 -18.58
C LYS A 184 -12.87 10.16 -18.41
N THR A 185 -11.95 9.39 -18.97
CA THR A 185 -10.52 9.73 -19.00
C THR A 185 -10.36 11.14 -19.59
N LYS A 186 -9.76 12.07 -18.82
CA LYS A 186 -9.25 13.30 -19.42
C LYS A 186 -8.17 12.86 -20.39
N LYS A 187 -8.36 13.10 -21.69
CA LYS A 187 -7.29 12.97 -22.68
C LYS A 187 -6.16 13.87 -22.21
N VAL A 188 -5.05 13.27 -21.78
CA VAL A 188 -3.78 13.99 -21.70
C VAL A 188 -3.41 14.31 -23.14
N LEU A 189 -3.68 15.56 -23.54
CA LEU A 189 -3.16 16.11 -24.79
C LEU A 189 -1.64 16.02 -24.69
N ARG A 190 -1.04 15.09 -25.44
CA ARG A 190 0.40 15.15 -25.71
C ARG A 190 0.62 16.37 -26.60
N ASP A 191 1.42 17.32 -26.12
CA ASP A 191 2.10 18.24 -27.01
C ASP A 191 2.99 17.41 -27.94
N THR A 192 2.65 17.44 -29.22
CA THR A 192 3.43 16.85 -30.30
C THR A 192 4.60 17.76 -30.64
N LYS A 193 5.69 17.64 -29.86
CA LYS A 193 7.08 18.05 -30.17
C LYS A 193 7.93 17.43 -29.05
N ASP A 194 8.71 16.39 -29.27
CA ASP A 194 9.92 16.42 -30.09
C ASP A 194 10.24 15.05 -30.73
N LYS A 195 10.64 15.12 -31.99
CA LYS A 195 11.37 14.04 -32.67
C LYS A 195 12.85 14.20 -32.36
N THR A 196 13.36 13.45 -31.38
CA THR A 196 14.80 13.15 -31.33
C THR A 196 15.04 11.66 -31.08
N LYS A 197 15.66 11.11 -32.12
CA LYS A 197 16.21 9.77 -32.37
C LYS A 197 16.44 8.86 -31.15
N SER A 198 15.96 7.64 -31.32
CA SER A 198 16.37 6.41 -30.65
C SER A 198 17.90 6.24 -30.55
N SER A 199 18.38 5.86 -29.38
CA SER A 199 19.62 5.10 -29.17
C SER A 199 19.40 4.17 -27.98
N PHE A 200 18.88 2.98 -28.21
CA PHE A 200 19.63 1.71 -28.23
C PHE A 200 20.39 1.39 -26.94
N PHE A 201 19.85 0.40 -26.22
CA PHE A 201 20.58 -0.47 -25.30
C PHE A 201 21.75 -1.13 -26.03
N SER A 202 22.98 -0.91 -25.56
CA SER A 202 24.14 -1.71 -25.91
C SER A 202 24.92 -2.05 -24.64
N MET A 203 24.74 -3.27 -24.13
CA MET A 203 25.78 -4.00 -23.39
C MET A 203 25.43 -5.49 -23.39
N ILE A 204 25.88 -6.19 -24.43
CA ILE A 204 26.17 -7.62 -24.39
C ILE A 204 27.64 -7.78 -24.81
N GLU A 205 28.33 -8.65 -24.07
CA GLU A 205 29.57 -9.37 -24.38
C GLU A 205 30.94 -8.72 -24.23
N SER A 206 31.61 -9.15 -23.16
CA SER A 206 33.00 -9.63 -23.15
C SER A 206 33.12 -10.63 -21.98
N GLY A 207 33.42 -11.92 -22.11
CA GLY A 207 33.66 -12.76 -23.26
C GLY A 207 33.96 -14.21 -22.82
N ILE A 208 33.77 -15.14 -23.77
CA ILE A 208 34.59 -16.34 -24.06
C ILE A 208 34.66 -17.44 -22.95
N GLY A 209 34.36 -18.72 -23.19
CA GLY A 209 34.22 -19.40 -24.47
C GLY A 209 33.89 -20.89 -24.38
N ILE A 210 33.83 -21.43 -25.58
CA ILE A 210 33.45 -22.75 -26.10
C ILE A 210 34.23 -23.91 -25.46
N LEU A 211 33.52 -24.99 -25.09
CA LEU A 211 33.86 -26.35 -25.55
C LEU A 211 32.65 -27.28 -25.42
N GLY A 212 32.27 -27.91 -26.53
CA GLY A 212 31.16 -28.87 -26.61
C GLY A 212 31.59 -30.33 -26.36
N ASP A 213 30.53 -31.14 -26.17
CA ASP A 213 30.40 -32.55 -26.54
C ASP A 213 31.20 -33.65 -25.81
N LYS A 214 30.52 -34.36 -24.90
CA LYS A 214 29.99 -35.75 -25.08
C LYS A 214 29.78 -36.49 -23.74
N ILE A 215 28.59 -37.08 -23.63
CA ILE A 215 28.30 -38.46 -23.17
C ILE A 215 28.98 -38.92 -21.87
N PHE A 216 28.18 -39.17 -20.81
CA PHE A 216 28.06 -40.51 -20.21
C PHE A 216 26.82 -40.59 -19.31
N SER A 217 26.22 -41.78 -19.35
CA SER A 217 24.99 -42.16 -18.68
C SER A 217 25.19 -42.40 -17.17
N ASP A 218 24.05 -42.68 -16.54
CA ASP A 218 23.86 -43.61 -15.43
C ASP A 218 23.60 -43.09 -14.01
N LYS A 219 22.37 -43.46 -13.60
CA LYS A 219 21.99 -44.06 -12.30
C LYS A 219 21.70 -43.14 -11.12
N LYS A 220 20.37 -43.06 -10.88
CA LYS A 220 19.68 -43.08 -9.57
C LYS A 220 20.57 -43.37 -8.36
N LYS A 221 20.46 -42.53 -7.33
CA LYS A 221 20.29 -43.00 -5.95
C LYS A 221 19.55 -41.96 -5.10
N LYS A 222 18.38 -42.38 -4.61
CA LYS A 222 17.62 -41.73 -3.53
C LYS A 222 18.47 -41.77 -2.26
N ILE A 223 18.71 -40.61 -1.65
CA ILE A 223 19.25 -40.54 -0.29
C ILE A 223 18.23 -39.79 0.57
N ARG A 224 17.55 -40.54 1.45
CA ARG A 224 16.79 -39.99 2.59
C ARG A 224 17.78 -39.49 3.64
N PRO A 225 17.60 -38.31 4.24
CA PRO A 225 18.25 -38.00 5.50
C PRO A 225 17.45 -38.57 6.67
N LYS A 226 18.16 -39.30 7.52
CA LYS A 226 17.73 -39.89 8.79
C LYS A 226 17.39 -38.80 9.82
N THR A 227 16.35 -39.08 10.59
CA THR A 227 16.04 -38.48 11.89
C THR A 227 17.25 -38.56 12.82
N ARG A 228 17.67 -37.43 13.41
CA ARG A 228 18.56 -37.40 14.58
C ARG A 228 17.97 -36.44 15.61
N VAL A 229 17.57 -37.03 16.74
CA VAL A 229 17.16 -36.38 17.98
C VAL A 229 18.43 -36.05 18.79
N GLN A 230 18.27 -35.14 19.76
CA GLN A 230 19.21 -34.64 20.80
C GLN A 230 19.82 -33.27 20.45
N ASN A 231 19.87 -32.27 21.34
CA ASN A 231 19.54 -32.21 22.77
C ASN A 231 18.97 -30.83 23.12
N THR A 232 18.02 -30.83 24.04
CA THR A 232 17.50 -29.65 24.74
C THR A 232 18.58 -29.11 25.67
N GLN A 233 19.05 -27.90 25.41
CA GLN A 233 19.70 -27.07 26.43
C GLN A 233 18.92 -25.77 26.53
N VAL A 234 18.23 -25.65 27.66
CA VAL A 234 17.58 -24.44 28.14
C VAL A 234 18.68 -23.40 28.34
N LYS A 235 18.69 -22.36 27.50
CA LYS A 235 19.37 -21.10 27.82
C LYS A 235 18.30 -20.15 28.31
N GLU A 236 18.38 -19.83 29.59
CA GLU A 236 17.67 -18.72 30.21
C GLU A 236 17.93 -17.46 29.38
N ILE A 237 16.87 -16.92 28.77
CA ILE A 237 16.91 -15.62 28.12
C ILE A 237 16.74 -14.61 29.25
N ILE A 238 17.87 -14.08 29.70
CA ILE A 238 17.96 -12.83 30.45
C ILE A 238 17.20 -11.79 29.64
N ASN A 239 16.11 -11.31 30.20
CA ASN A 239 15.22 -10.31 29.65
C ASN A 239 15.97 -8.97 29.58
N PRO A 240 16.44 -8.50 28.41
CA PRO A 240 17.02 -7.16 28.35
C PRO A 240 15.85 -6.20 28.27
N HIS A 241 15.70 -5.41 29.34
CA HIS A 241 14.85 -4.24 29.45
C HIS A 241 14.51 -3.64 28.07
N VAL A 242 13.25 -3.82 27.66
CA VAL A 242 12.63 -2.97 26.65
C VAL A 242 12.58 -1.58 27.27
N LYS A 243 13.56 -0.74 26.92
CA LYS A 243 13.45 0.71 27.14
C LYS A 243 12.22 1.15 26.34
N GLU A 244 11.15 1.47 27.05
CA GLU A 244 10.06 2.28 26.52
C GLU A 244 10.71 3.55 25.94
N LYS A 245 10.69 3.64 24.62
CA LYS A 245 11.12 4.84 23.92
C LYS A 245 10.03 5.87 24.20
N GLU A 246 10.31 6.84 25.06
CA GLU A 246 9.50 8.07 25.18
C GLU A 246 9.21 8.54 23.75
N LEU A 247 7.94 8.47 23.35
CA LEU A 247 7.47 9.08 22.12
C LEU A 247 7.57 10.58 22.35
N GLU A 248 8.61 11.22 21.81
CA GLU A 248 8.66 12.67 21.68
C GLU A 248 7.34 13.12 21.07
N LEU A 249 6.61 13.97 21.79
CA LEU A 249 5.34 14.50 21.35
C LEU A 249 5.58 15.34 20.09
N GLU A 250 5.06 14.89 18.93
CA GLU A 250 4.97 15.72 17.72
C GLU A 250 4.41 17.09 18.12
N SER A 251 5.03 18.17 17.66
CA SER A 251 4.59 19.54 17.97
C SER A 251 3.16 19.77 17.47
N LEU A 252 2.43 20.71 18.08
CA LEU A 252 1.07 21.04 17.66
C LEU A 252 1.02 21.34 16.15
N GLU A 253 2.00 22.11 15.68
CA GLU A 253 2.14 22.48 14.27
C GLU A 253 2.28 21.26 13.36
N GLU A 254 3.22 20.36 13.64
CA GLU A 254 3.45 19.17 12.82
C GLU A 254 2.21 18.29 12.73
N VAL A 255 1.50 18.13 13.86
CA VAL A 255 0.25 17.38 13.89
C VAL A 255 -0.80 18.07 13.02
N ILE A 256 -1.02 19.38 13.17
CA ILE A 256 -2.02 20.10 12.38
C ILE A 256 -1.68 20.05 10.88
N ILE A 257 -0.44 20.30 10.47
CA ILE A 257 -0.01 20.21 9.06
C ILE A 257 -0.29 18.82 8.49
N LYS A 258 0.04 17.77 9.25
CA LYS A 258 -0.21 16.36 8.88
C LYS A 258 -1.70 16.06 8.75
N LEU A 259 -2.54 16.59 9.64
CA LEU A 259 -3.99 16.36 9.63
C LEU A 259 -4.71 17.18 8.56
N VAL A 260 -4.28 18.40 8.26
CA VAL A 260 -4.84 19.21 7.15
C VAL A 260 -4.48 18.55 5.82
N GLY A 261 -3.20 18.21 5.62
CA GLY A 261 -2.71 17.66 4.37
C GLY A 261 -2.44 18.73 3.31
N LYS A 262 -2.46 18.33 2.03
CA LYS A 262 -2.14 19.21 0.90
C LYS A 262 -3.31 20.04 0.41
N ASP A 263 -4.53 19.55 0.64
CA ASP A 263 -5.75 20.14 0.09
C ASP A 263 -6.41 21.04 1.14
N GLU A 264 -7.19 22.01 0.66
CA GLU A 264 -8.10 22.77 1.50
C GLU A 264 -9.20 21.84 2.05
N ILE A 265 -9.43 21.91 3.37
CA ILE A 265 -10.47 21.13 4.04
C ILE A 265 -11.32 22.02 4.93
N THR A 266 -12.53 21.57 5.30
CA THR A 266 -13.34 22.31 6.28
C THR A 266 -12.75 22.16 7.69
N LEU A 267 -12.90 23.19 8.53
CA LEU A 267 -12.57 23.10 9.96
C LEU A 267 -13.33 21.93 10.63
N GLN A 268 -14.54 21.61 10.17
CA GLN A 268 -15.26 20.43 10.65
C GLN A 268 -14.53 19.12 10.31
N LYS A 269 -14.03 18.95 9.08
CA LYS A 269 -13.23 17.78 8.68
C LYS A 269 -11.96 17.70 9.51
N LEU A 270 -11.27 18.82 9.73
CA LEU A 270 -10.10 18.89 10.62
C LEU A 270 -10.46 18.45 12.05
N GLY A 271 -11.57 18.93 12.60
CA GLY A 271 -12.02 18.56 13.95
C GLY A 271 -12.30 17.06 14.11
N ILE A 272 -12.87 16.42 13.09
CA ILE A 272 -13.05 14.96 13.05
C ILE A 272 -11.68 14.26 13.05
N LYS A 273 -10.74 14.72 12.24
CA LYS A 273 -9.38 14.15 12.16
C LYS A 273 -8.61 14.29 13.47
N ILE A 274 -8.67 15.45 14.12
CA ILE A 274 -8.08 15.71 15.44
C ILE A 274 -8.68 14.77 16.49
N SER A 275 -10.01 14.63 16.50
CA SER A 275 -10.69 13.77 17.47
C SER A 275 -10.25 12.30 17.33
N LYS A 276 -10.07 11.82 16.10
CA LYS A 276 -9.53 10.49 15.83
C LYS A 276 -8.05 10.37 16.25
N TYR A 277 -7.25 11.38 15.95
CA TYR A 277 -5.84 11.43 16.33
C TYR A 277 -5.68 11.32 17.84
N GLU A 278 -6.41 12.15 18.59
CA GLU A 278 -6.33 12.20 20.04
C GLU A 278 -6.82 10.90 20.68
N ASN A 279 -7.91 10.32 20.15
CA ASN A 279 -8.40 9.04 20.63
C ASN A 279 -7.35 7.92 20.50
N LYS A 280 -6.58 7.91 19.42
CA LYS A 280 -5.48 6.95 19.23
C LYS A 280 -4.28 7.22 20.13
N ARG A 281 -3.97 8.50 20.38
CA ARG A 281 -2.77 8.91 21.11
C ARG A 281 -2.90 8.74 22.63
N SER A 282 -4.02 9.19 23.20
CA SER A 282 -4.21 9.30 24.65
C SER A 282 -5.50 8.64 25.15
N GLY A 283 -6.35 8.15 24.24
CA GLY A 283 -7.72 7.72 24.59
C GLY A 283 -8.71 8.89 24.77
N GLY A 284 -8.23 10.14 24.66
CA GLY A 284 -9.05 11.34 24.74
C GLY A 284 -10.14 11.42 23.67
N LYS A 285 -11.11 12.30 23.89
CA LYS A 285 -12.24 12.54 23.01
C LYS A 285 -12.35 14.02 22.66
N GLY A 286 -12.19 14.31 21.38
CA GLY A 286 -12.53 15.60 20.81
C GLY A 286 -11.38 16.59 20.72
N THR A 287 -11.63 17.68 20.01
CA THR A 287 -10.66 18.75 19.74
C THR A 287 -10.24 19.51 21.00
N ARG A 288 -11.13 19.67 21.97
CA ARG A 288 -10.84 20.41 23.21
C ARG A 288 -9.78 19.72 24.05
N GLU A 289 -9.87 18.40 24.22
CA GLU A 289 -8.88 17.63 24.97
C GLU A 289 -7.53 17.63 24.26
N PHE A 290 -7.53 17.44 22.93
CA PHE A 290 -6.33 17.56 22.10
C PHE A 290 -5.58 18.87 22.36
N PHE A 291 -6.24 20.02 22.17
CA PHE A 291 -5.58 21.32 22.36
C PHE A 291 -5.17 21.58 23.82
N ALA A 292 -5.91 21.05 24.79
CA ALA A 292 -5.55 21.15 26.20
C ALA A 292 -4.23 20.42 26.51
N THR A 293 -3.92 19.31 25.81
CA THR A 293 -2.63 18.62 25.98
C THR A 293 -1.43 19.42 25.45
N TYR A 294 -1.67 20.38 24.57
CA TYR A 294 -0.68 21.35 24.11
C TYR A 294 -0.73 22.68 24.89
N GLY A 295 -1.51 22.75 25.98
CA GLY A 295 -1.59 23.93 26.85
C GLY A 295 -2.53 25.03 26.34
N HIS A 296 -3.35 24.78 25.31
CA HIS A 296 -4.26 25.78 24.76
C HIS A 296 -5.69 25.62 25.28
N LYS A 297 -6.37 26.75 25.47
CA LYS A 297 -7.80 26.84 25.79
C LYS A 297 -8.46 27.81 24.81
N GLY A 298 -9.62 27.45 24.27
CA GLY A 298 -10.35 28.29 23.33
C GLY A 298 -11.04 27.49 22.23
N THR A 299 -11.56 28.20 21.23
CA THR A 299 -12.08 27.59 20.01
C THR A 299 -10.92 27.14 19.12
N MET A 300 -11.15 26.08 18.34
CA MET A 300 -10.15 25.56 17.40
C MET A 300 -9.65 26.64 16.44
N LYS A 301 -10.54 27.48 15.89
CA LYS A 301 -10.19 28.60 15.02
C LYS A 301 -9.17 29.53 15.69
N ASN A 302 -9.48 30.03 16.89
CA ASN A 302 -8.62 31.01 17.57
C ASN A 302 -7.25 30.43 17.93
N ILE A 303 -7.19 29.14 18.30
CA ILE A 303 -5.92 28.47 18.60
C ILE A 303 -5.09 28.32 17.33
N LEU A 304 -5.71 27.89 16.23
CA LEU A 304 -5.03 27.73 14.94
C LEU A 304 -4.49 29.06 14.41
N GLU A 305 -5.29 30.13 14.46
CA GLU A 305 -4.85 31.49 14.06
C GLU A 305 -3.68 31.99 14.92
N LYS A 306 -3.71 31.71 16.23
CA LYS A 306 -2.66 32.15 17.16
C LYS A 306 -1.35 31.39 16.97
N GLU A 307 -1.41 30.08 16.80
CA GLU A 307 -0.23 29.21 16.83
C GLU A 307 0.34 28.92 15.44
N LEU A 308 -0.48 28.99 14.39
CA LEU A 308 -0.08 28.66 13.02
C LEU A 308 -0.36 29.80 12.02
N GLY A 309 -0.69 31.02 12.47
CA GLY A 309 -1.21 32.12 11.64
C GLY A 309 -0.54 32.30 10.27
N ASP A 310 0.79 32.36 10.20
CA ASP A 310 1.50 32.58 8.92
C ASP A 310 1.55 31.33 8.03
N LYS A 311 1.32 30.15 8.62
CA LYS A 311 1.44 28.82 7.98
C LYS A 311 0.11 28.27 7.49
N ILE A 312 -1.00 28.87 7.89
CA ILE A 312 -2.34 28.45 7.47
C ILE A 312 -3.12 29.64 6.94
N ASP A 313 -4.09 29.36 6.09
CA ASP A 313 -5.11 30.32 5.69
C ASP A 313 -6.46 29.74 6.10
N ILE A 314 -7.21 30.52 6.88
CA ILE A 314 -8.57 30.19 7.29
C ILE A 314 -9.51 31.15 6.58
N SER A 315 -10.35 30.61 5.70
CA SER A 315 -11.23 31.40 4.83
C SER A 315 -12.69 30.94 4.92
N GLY A 316 -13.60 31.74 4.36
CA GLY A 316 -15.04 31.46 4.31
C GLY A 316 -15.82 31.91 5.55
N ASP A 317 -17.10 31.53 5.59
CA ASP A 317 -18.05 31.94 6.62
C ASP A 317 -18.46 30.77 7.51
N HIS A 318 -18.75 31.07 8.78
CA HIS A 318 -19.29 30.07 9.71
C HIS A 318 -20.64 29.55 9.20
N PRO A 319 -20.90 28.21 9.21
CA PRO A 319 -20.10 27.13 9.81
C PRO A 319 -19.08 26.47 8.85
N ASN A 320 -19.01 26.91 7.59
CA ASN A 320 -18.24 26.27 6.52
C ASN A 320 -16.84 26.87 6.36
N LEU A 321 -16.23 27.26 7.48
CA LEU A 321 -14.86 27.74 7.50
C LEU A 321 -13.91 26.68 6.92
N GLN A 322 -13.02 27.11 6.05
CA GLN A 322 -12.04 26.27 5.37
C GLN A 322 -10.65 26.56 5.91
N ILE A 323 -9.76 25.58 5.81
CA ILE A 323 -8.36 25.68 6.21
C ILE A 323 -7.47 25.03 5.15
N LYS A 324 -6.39 25.71 4.78
CA LYS A 324 -5.31 25.16 3.94
C LYS A 324 -3.96 25.51 4.56
N ILE A 325 -2.95 24.69 4.27
CA ILE A 325 -1.55 25.00 4.64
C ILE A 325 -0.98 25.92 3.56
N ASN A 326 -0.39 27.05 3.97
CA ASN A 326 0.35 27.92 3.06
C ASN A 326 1.58 27.15 2.57
N SER A 327 1.83 27.17 1.26
CA SER A 327 2.99 26.46 0.70
C SER A 327 4.26 27.02 1.35
N LEU A 328 4.94 26.18 2.15
CA LEU A 328 6.21 26.48 2.80
C LEU A 328 7.34 26.70 1.79
#